data_AF-A0A7X6WFB5-F1
#
_entry.id   AF-A0A7X6WFB5-F1
#
_cell.length_a   1.000
_cell.length_b   1.000
_cell.length_c   1.000
_cell.angle_alpha   90.00
_cell.angle_beta   90.00
_cell.angle_gamma   90.00
#
_symmetry.space_group_name_H-M   'P 1'
#
loop_
_entity.id
_entity.type
_entity.pdbx_description
1 polymer ?
#
loop_
_entity_poly.entity_id
_entity_poly.type
_entity_poly.pdbx_seq_one_letter_code
_entity_poly.pdbx_strand_id
1 'polypeptide(L)'
;MKPIKLCIIIFSIIILSACTSEPGNIDKEEAINIPLAVEDAKTTALPSMPEEANIMEEEEIEISVINLDSEEAIKNYLIGEWITDKETLSDYALTSSDINCNMIIDEDLNINLFFYNRYTDETIGDYQGQISFDRLDENDDDELFDLISIDLGDANWPGGDYLFLHRTIFNGKRVMSLFPTGNGNGIFDLLADIDNFEYAPEEILFEKQTGEKSDERPVEEAEFYAVYWGTGKDGNSLWLDEVQWTPTEEYDPDALYPTRMTLYQDDFKMSTLYGIAKEQISHIFINPMYPGEVYFVETDKEGNIIDFEDAAFKEYIRIINEP
;
A
#
# COMPACT_ATOMS: atom_id res chain seq x y z
N MET A 1 -0.54 39.30 37.51
CA MET A 1 0.79 39.68 38.06
C MET A 1 1.82 38.67 37.55
N LYS A 2 2.91 39.17 36.97
CA LYS A 2 4.07 38.48 36.33
C LYS A 2 5.02 37.81 37.37
N PRO A 3 6.07 37.00 37.02
CA PRO A 3 6.85 36.98 35.74
C PRO A 3 7.17 35.59 35.12
N ILE A 4 7.22 35.46 33.79
CA ILE A 4 8.40 35.47 32.87
C ILE A 4 9.45 34.38 33.16
N LYS A 5 9.61 33.43 32.22
CA LYS A 5 10.91 33.08 31.62
C LYS A 5 10.74 32.79 30.12
N LEU A 6 11.46 33.60 29.35
CA LEU A 6 11.57 33.66 27.90
C LEU A 6 12.92 33.03 27.55
N CYS A 7 12.97 32.01 26.71
CA CYS A 7 14.22 31.53 26.11
C CYS A 7 14.18 31.78 24.60
N ILE A 8 15.01 32.74 24.21
CA ILE A 8 15.32 33.19 22.86
C ILE A 8 16.36 32.22 22.28
N ILE A 9 16.16 31.71 21.06
CA ILE A 9 17.26 31.21 20.22
C ILE A 9 17.21 31.95 18.88
N ILE A 10 18.28 32.67 18.58
CA ILE A 10 18.45 33.54 17.42
C ILE A 10 19.07 32.75 16.25
N PHE A 11 18.52 33.06 15.07
CA PHE A 11 18.97 32.83 13.71
C PHE A 11 20.49 32.75 13.43
N SER A 12 20.83 31.97 12.41
CA SER A 12 21.87 32.33 11.45
C SER A 12 21.48 31.88 10.04
N ILE A 13 21.10 32.85 9.22
CA ILE A 13 21.01 32.77 7.76
C ILE A 13 22.42 33.03 7.21
N ILE A 14 22.89 32.15 6.30
CA ILE A 14 23.83 32.56 5.26
C ILE A 14 23.25 32.09 3.93
N ILE A 15 22.64 33.04 3.22
CA ILE A 15 22.43 32.98 1.76
C ILE A 15 23.62 33.70 1.14
N LEU A 16 24.32 33.05 0.22
CA LEU A 16 25.03 33.73 -0.87
C LEU A 16 24.92 32.88 -2.13
N SER A 17 23.94 33.24 -2.97
CA SER A 17 23.97 33.01 -4.41
C SER A 17 24.79 34.11 -5.07
N ALA A 18 25.65 33.77 -6.05
CA ALA A 18 25.73 34.49 -7.34
C ALA A 18 26.72 33.82 -8.32
N CYS A 19 26.14 33.47 -9.47
CA CYS A 19 26.69 33.21 -10.80
C CYS A 19 27.91 34.08 -11.22
N THR A 20 28.85 33.53 -12.03
CA THR A 20 29.20 34.03 -13.39
C THR A 20 30.35 33.23 -14.07
N SER A 21 30.06 32.76 -15.30
CA SER A 21 30.91 32.58 -16.51
C SER A 21 32.24 31.78 -16.52
N GLU A 22 32.29 30.76 -17.40
CA GLU A 22 33.43 30.02 -18.01
C GLU A 22 34.48 30.92 -18.77
N PRO A 23 35.52 30.42 -19.49
CA PRO A 23 36.18 29.09 -19.61
C PRO A 23 37.73 29.16 -19.47
N GLY A 24 38.47 28.03 -19.39
CA GLY A 24 39.94 28.08 -19.52
C GLY A 24 40.72 26.77 -19.30
N ASN A 25 41.42 26.34 -20.35
CA ASN A 25 42.19 25.11 -20.51
C ASN A 25 43.67 25.26 -20.04
N ILE A 26 44.37 24.12 -19.85
CA ILE A 26 45.81 23.83 -20.07
C ILE A 26 46.60 23.25 -18.87
N ASP A 27 47.21 22.10 -19.17
CA ASP A 27 48.17 21.23 -18.47
C ASP A 27 49.46 21.88 -17.93
N LYS A 28 50.08 21.27 -16.89
CA LYS A 28 51.42 20.60 -16.96
C LYS A 28 52.03 20.20 -15.59
N GLU A 29 52.81 19.12 -15.68
CA GLU A 29 53.65 18.40 -14.71
C GLU A 29 54.58 19.25 -13.80
N GLU A 30 54.90 18.74 -12.61
CA GLU A 30 56.30 18.38 -12.26
C GLU A 30 56.40 17.47 -11.02
N ALA A 31 57.24 16.45 -11.15
CA ALA A 31 57.55 15.41 -10.18
C ALA A 31 58.75 15.78 -9.29
N ILE A 32 58.86 15.18 -8.10
CA ILE A 32 60.14 15.02 -7.40
C ILE A 32 60.36 13.53 -7.03
N ASN A 33 61.59 13.11 -7.28
CA ASN A 33 62.15 11.77 -7.45
C ASN A 33 62.78 11.17 -6.16
N ILE A 34 62.54 9.86 -5.92
CA ILE A 34 63.53 8.74 -5.74
C ILE A 34 64.42 8.73 -4.46
N PRO A 35 64.69 7.56 -3.78
CA PRO A 35 65.24 6.36 -4.42
C PRO A 35 64.79 4.95 -4.02
N LEU A 36 64.87 4.10 -5.06
CA LEU A 36 64.97 2.65 -5.08
C LEU A 36 66.26 2.14 -4.41
N ALA A 37 66.15 1.01 -3.71
CA ALA A 37 67.20 -0.01 -3.66
C ALA A 37 66.53 -1.40 -3.77
N VAL A 38 67.04 -2.20 -4.71
CA VAL A 38 66.59 -3.56 -5.06
C VAL A 38 67.48 -4.55 -4.31
N GLU A 39 66.90 -5.58 -3.67
CA GLU A 39 67.58 -6.86 -3.49
C GLU A 39 66.58 -8.02 -3.35
N ASP A 40 66.93 -9.13 -4.00
CA ASP A 40 66.10 -10.28 -4.34
C ASP A 40 65.82 -11.30 -3.21
N ALA A 41 64.66 -11.97 -3.37
CA ALA A 41 64.36 -13.38 -3.13
C ALA A 41 64.54 -14.03 -1.73
N LYS A 42 63.40 -14.39 -1.09
CA LYS A 42 63.03 -15.81 -0.86
C LYS A 42 61.63 -15.99 -0.24
N THR A 43 60.84 -16.77 -0.96
CA THR A 43 59.69 -17.61 -0.58
C THR A 43 59.34 -17.71 0.91
N THR A 44 58.14 -17.25 1.29
CA THR A 44 57.32 -17.94 2.31
C THR A 44 55.86 -17.79 1.92
N ALA A 45 55.19 -18.92 1.67
CA ALA A 45 53.77 -18.98 1.34
C ALA A 45 52.92 -18.51 2.53
N LEU A 46 51.95 -17.63 2.27
CA LEU A 46 50.82 -17.37 3.16
C LEU A 46 49.59 -18.10 2.59
N PRO A 47 48.73 -18.68 3.45
CA PRO A 47 47.70 -19.62 3.04
C PRO A 47 46.56 -18.91 2.31
N SER A 48 46.11 -19.51 1.22
CA SER A 48 44.88 -19.19 0.51
C SER A 48 43.66 -19.35 1.43
N MET A 49 42.91 -18.27 1.61
CA MET A 49 41.58 -18.28 2.19
C MET A 49 40.59 -18.80 1.13
N PRO A 50 39.66 -19.72 1.45
CA PRO A 50 38.72 -20.22 0.46
C PRO A 50 37.69 -19.14 0.13
N GLU A 51 37.51 -18.92 -1.18
CA GLU A 51 36.42 -18.15 -1.75
C GLU A 51 35.16 -19.03 -1.69
N GLU A 52 34.45 -19.00 -0.56
CA GLU A 52 33.09 -19.51 -0.50
C GLU A 52 32.17 -18.45 -1.11
N ALA A 53 31.89 -18.65 -2.40
CA ALA A 53 30.75 -18.05 -3.06
C ALA A 53 29.49 -18.55 -2.34
N ASN A 54 29.00 -17.74 -1.40
CA ASN A 54 27.72 -17.95 -0.76
C ASN A 54 26.64 -17.59 -1.79
N ILE A 55 26.34 -18.53 -2.68
CA ILE A 55 25.12 -18.50 -3.48
C ILE A 55 24.01 -18.79 -2.48
N MET A 56 23.43 -17.74 -1.91
CA MET A 56 22.12 -17.85 -1.29
C MET A 56 21.17 -18.23 -2.43
N GLU A 57 20.77 -19.50 -2.45
CA GLU A 57 19.58 -19.93 -3.18
C GLU A 57 18.42 -19.09 -2.62
N GLU A 58 17.91 -18.15 -3.43
CA GLU A 58 16.58 -17.59 -3.19
C GLU A 58 15.64 -18.79 -3.24
N GLU A 59 15.08 -19.18 -2.09
CA GLU A 59 13.91 -20.06 -2.05
C GLU A 59 12.84 -19.39 -2.92
N GLU A 60 12.57 -19.97 -4.09
CA GLU A 60 11.36 -19.70 -4.85
C GLU A 60 10.19 -20.08 -3.94
N ILE A 61 9.63 -19.09 -3.25
CA ILE A 61 8.37 -19.25 -2.54
C ILE A 61 7.31 -19.44 -3.64
N GLU A 62 6.89 -20.69 -3.81
CA GLU A 62 5.80 -21.09 -4.69
C GLU A 62 4.56 -20.26 -4.34
N ILE A 63 3.97 -19.62 -5.35
CA ILE A 63 2.85 -18.68 -5.21
C ILE A 63 1.68 -19.42 -4.54
N SER A 64 1.38 -19.03 -3.31
CA SER A 64 0.18 -19.46 -2.60
C SER A 64 -1.01 -18.79 -3.27
N VAL A 65 -1.66 -19.47 -4.23
CA VAL A 65 -3.00 -19.08 -4.70
C VAL A 65 -3.86 -18.86 -3.46
N ILE A 66 -4.30 -17.62 -3.23
CA ILE A 66 -5.08 -17.25 -2.04
C ILE A 66 -6.32 -18.13 -1.97
N ASN A 67 -6.33 -19.04 -1.02
CA ASN A 67 -7.44 -19.93 -0.74
C ASN A 67 -8.22 -19.36 0.44
N LEU A 68 -9.49 -19.03 0.22
CA LEU A 68 -10.42 -18.55 1.23
C LEU A 68 -11.66 -19.46 1.32
N ASP A 69 -11.58 -20.67 0.76
CA ASP A 69 -12.71 -21.58 0.54
C ASP A 69 -13.06 -22.42 1.79
N SER A 70 -12.46 -22.09 2.94
CA SER A 70 -12.77 -22.75 4.21
C SER A 70 -12.39 -21.87 5.39
N GLU A 71 -13.02 -22.10 6.54
CA GLU A 71 -12.68 -21.42 7.80
C GLU A 71 -11.19 -21.56 8.14
N GLU A 72 -10.61 -22.76 7.99
CA GLU A 72 -9.19 -23.01 8.26
C GLU A 72 -8.29 -22.21 7.31
N ALA A 73 -8.66 -22.09 6.04
CA ALA A 73 -7.92 -21.28 5.07
C ALA A 73 -8.00 -19.78 5.39
N ILE A 74 -9.18 -19.28 5.78
CA ILE A 74 -9.37 -17.90 6.22
C ILE A 74 -8.56 -17.61 7.49
N LYS A 75 -8.57 -18.52 8.48
CA LYS A 75 -7.72 -18.42 9.68
C LYS A 75 -6.25 -18.26 9.32
N ASN A 76 -5.73 -19.17 8.50
CA ASN A 76 -4.34 -19.14 8.06
C ASN A 76 -3.99 -17.87 7.27
N TYR A 77 -4.94 -17.34 6.50
CA TYR A 77 -4.77 -16.07 5.81
C TYR A 77 -4.57 -14.91 6.79
N LEU A 78 -5.41 -14.83 7.84
CA LEU A 78 -5.42 -13.74 8.82
C LEU A 78 -4.24 -13.73 9.80
N ILE A 79 -3.69 -14.89 10.19
CA ILE A 79 -2.59 -14.95 11.17
C ILE A 79 -1.38 -14.10 10.75
N GLY A 80 -0.89 -13.23 11.62
CA GLY A 80 0.30 -12.40 11.39
C GLY A 80 0.08 -10.92 11.70
N GLU A 81 0.98 -10.09 11.18
CA GLU A 81 0.98 -8.63 11.35
C GLU A 81 0.37 -7.95 10.12
N TRP A 82 -0.62 -7.10 10.36
CA TRP A 82 -1.33 -6.29 9.38
C TRP A 82 -1.26 -4.82 9.76
N ILE A 83 -1.01 -3.94 8.80
CA ILE A 83 -0.84 -2.51 9.06
C ILE A 83 -1.74 -1.73 8.11
N THR A 84 -2.43 -0.71 8.63
CA THR A 84 -3.09 0.28 7.77
C THR A 84 -2.04 1.28 7.27
N ASP A 85 -1.96 1.51 5.96
CA ASP A 85 -1.18 2.63 5.40
C ASP A 85 -2.10 3.78 4.97
N LYS A 86 -1.66 5.02 5.21
CA LYS A 86 -2.37 6.25 4.83
C LYS A 86 -2.47 6.41 3.32
N GLU A 87 -1.51 5.85 2.58
CA GLU A 87 -1.59 5.85 1.11
C GLU A 87 -2.76 5.00 0.61
N THR A 88 -3.26 4.06 1.44
CA THR A 88 -4.34 3.13 1.11
C THR A 88 -5.70 3.49 1.71
N LEU A 89 -5.92 4.67 2.30
CA LEU A 89 -7.28 5.04 2.75
C LEU A 89 -8.08 5.54 1.55
N SER A 90 -8.96 4.66 1.03
CA SER A 90 -9.81 4.91 -0.12
C SER A 90 -11.04 5.74 0.25
N ASP A 91 -10.90 7.05 0.40
CA ASP A 91 -12.03 7.95 0.21
C ASP A 91 -11.59 9.35 -0.24
N TYR A 92 -12.27 9.85 -1.27
CA TYR A 92 -12.18 11.20 -1.81
C TYR A 92 -12.48 12.27 -0.73
N ALA A 93 -13.19 11.89 0.34
CA ALA A 93 -13.60 12.78 1.42
C ALA A 93 -12.87 12.55 2.76
N LEU A 94 -12.35 11.35 3.06
CA LEU A 94 -11.65 11.06 4.32
C LEU A 94 -10.19 11.47 4.23
N THR A 95 -10.00 12.78 4.28
CA THR A 95 -8.69 13.38 4.37
C THR A 95 -7.93 12.85 5.59
N SER A 96 -6.78 12.25 5.33
CA SER A 96 -5.58 12.38 6.17
C SER A 96 -5.75 12.12 7.66
N SER A 97 -6.17 10.92 8.05
CA SER A 97 -5.83 10.50 9.40
C SER A 97 -4.32 10.33 9.54
N ASP A 98 -3.79 10.84 10.64
CA ASP A 98 -2.41 10.58 11.04
C ASP A 98 -2.31 9.35 11.92
N ILE A 99 -3.42 8.65 12.15
CA ILE A 99 -3.50 7.47 12.98
C ILE A 99 -3.41 6.23 12.09
N ASN A 100 -2.46 5.37 12.42
CA ASN A 100 -2.35 4.03 11.86
C ASN A 100 -2.77 2.99 12.91
N CYS A 101 -3.23 1.83 12.44
CA CYS A 101 -3.43 0.65 13.25
C CYS A 101 -2.43 -0.45 12.83
N ASN A 102 -1.78 -1.03 13.83
CA ASN A 102 -1.09 -2.32 13.71
C ASN A 102 -1.98 -3.39 14.35
N MET A 103 -2.39 -4.37 13.54
CA MET A 103 -3.21 -5.50 13.93
C MET A 103 -2.36 -6.77 13.90
N ILE A 104 -2.20 -7.40 15.06
CA ILE A 104 -1.47 -8.66 15.22
C ILE A 104 -2.46 -9.75 15.58
N ILE A 105 -2.53 -10.81 14.77
CA ILE A 105 -3.42 -11.96 14.96
C ILE A 105 -2.57 -13.21 15.16
N ASP A 106 -2.81 -13.95 16.26
CA ASP A 106 -2.12 -15.22 16.54
C ASP A 106 -2.88 -16.45 16.04
N GLU A 107 -2.28 -17.63 16.20
CA GLU A 107 -2.83 -18.93 15.75
C GLU A 107 -4.17 -19.30 16.40
N ASP A 108 -4.45 -18.77 17.60
CA ASP A 108 -5.69 -18.98 18.34
C ASP A 108 -6.73 -17.88 18.04
N LEU A 109 -6.45 -17.02 17.05
CA LEU A 109 -7.23 -15.84 16.68
C LEU A 109 -7.38 -14.80 17.79
N ASN A 110 -6.46 -14.78 18.75
CA ASN A 110 -6.35 -13.61 19.62
C ASN A 110 -5.79 -12.45 18.80
N ILE A 111 -6.41 -11.29 18.96
CA ILE A 111 -6.06 -10.07 18.23
C ILE A 111 -5.50 -9.04 19.20
N ASN A 112 -4.46 -8.34 18.76
CA ASN A 112 -3.98 -7.11 19.38
C ASN A 112 -4.06 -5.97 18.35
N LEU A 113 -4.75 -4.89 18.70
CA LEU A 113 -4.90 -3.68 17.89
C LEU A 113 -4.17 -2.53 18.57
N PHE A 114 -3.13 -2.03 17.91
CA PHE A 114 -2.34 -0.91 18.39
C PHE A 114 -2.51 0.31 17.47
N PHE A 115 -3.13 1.36 17.99
CA PHE A 115 -3.37 2.62 17.30
C PHE A 115 -2.32 3.65 17.70
N TYR A 116 -1.69 4.29 16.71
CA TYR A 116 -0.63 5.26 16.96
C TYR A 116 -0.61 6.37 15.92
N ASN A 117 -0.16 7.56 16.33
CA ASN A 117 0.11 8.64 15.39
C ASN A 117 1.41 8.34 14.61
N ARG A 118 1.32 8.27 13.28
CA ARG A 118 2.43 7.88 12.40
C ARG A 118 3.61 8.86 12.34
N TYR A 119 3.44 10.09 12.81
CA TYR A 119 4.48 11.12 12.76
C TYR A 119 5.14 11.33 14.12
N THR A 120 4.42 11.08 15.21
CA THR A 120 4.91 11.28 16.58
C THR A 120 5.18 9.98 17.32
N ASP A 121 4.75 8.83 16.77
CA ASP A 121 4.70 7.52 17.44
C ASP A 121 3.91 7.54 18.76
N GLU A 122 3.02 8.53 18.94
CA GLU A 122 2.17 8.64 20.12
C GLU A 122 1.10 7.55 20.10
N THR A 123 1.04 6.75 21.16
CA THR A 123 0.00 5.74 21.35
C THR A 123 -1.36 6.40 21.54
N ILE A 124 -2.31 6.05 20.67
CA ILE A 124 -3.71 6.45 20.76
C ILE A 124 -4.52 5.39 21.53
N GLY A 125 -4.23 4.11 21.30
CA GLY A 125 -4.89 3.01 22.00
C GLY A 125 -4.21 1.66 21.77
N ASP A 126 -4.42 0.72 22.70
CA ASP A 126 -3.89 -0.63 22.70
C ASP A 126 -4.98 -1.55 23.25
N TYR A 127 -5.49 -2.43 22.39
CA TYR A 127 -6.67 -3.25 22.66
C TYR A 127 -6.40 -4.71 22.32
N GLN A 128 -6.94 -5.60 23.15
CA GLN A 128 -6.80 -7.05 22.97
C GLN A 128 -8.17 -7.70 22.92
N GLY A 129 -8.30 -8.74 22.12
CA GLY A 129 -9.57 -9.42 21.94
C GLY A 129 -9.43 -10.75 21.23
N GLN A 130 -10.53 -11.21 20.64
CA GLN A 130 -10.59 -12.42 19.84
C GLN A 130 -11.42 -12.20 18.56
N ILE A 131 -11.01 -12.89 17.49
CA ILE A 131 -11.77 -12.95 16.23
C ILE A 131 -12.67 -14.19 16.22
N SER A 132 -13.90 -14.03 15.75
CA SER A 132 -14.78 -15.11 15.32
C SER A 132 -15.28 -14.87 13.89
N PHE A 133 -15.76 -15.93 13.24
CA PHE A 133 -16.32 -15.88 11.90
C PHE A 133 -17.82 -16.05 11.92
N ASP A 134 -18.52 -15.31 11.07
CA ASP A 134 -19.96 -15.43 10.85
C ASP A 134 -20.29 -15.25 9.36
N ARG A 135 -21.58 -15.30 9.02
CA ARG A 135 -22.08 -15.12 7.66
C ARG A 135 -23.18 -14.07 7.63
N LEU A 136 -23.24 -13.31 6.54
CA LEU A 136 -24.31 -12.33 6.37
C LEU A 136 -25.67 -12.97 6.02
N ASP A 137 -25.69 -14.07 5.24
CA ASP A 137 -26.88 -14.91 5.05
C ASP A 137 -26.74 -16.25 5.80
N GLU A 138 -27.43 -16.36 6.93
CA GLU A 138 -27.47 -17.59 7.73
C GLU A 138 -28.22 -18.76 7.03
N ASN A 139 -28.90 -18.53 5.91
CA ASN A 139 -29.73 -19.55 5.24
C ASN A 139 -28.99 -20.35 4.17
N ASP A 140 -27.76 -19.97 3.81
CA ASP A 140 -26.92 -20.73 2.89
C ASP A 140 -25.74 -21.38 3.63
N ASP A 141 -25.95 -22.64 4.02
CA ASP A 141 -24.93 -23.45 4.69
C ASP A 141 -23.68 -23.68 3.80
N ASP A 142 -23.78 -23.49 2.48
CA ASP A 142 -22.69 -23.63 1.52
C ASP A 142 -21.93 -22.31 1.26
N GLU A 143 -22.41 -21.16 1.75
CA GLU A 143 -21.68 -19.89 1.64
C GLU A 143 -20.47 -19.82 2.59
N LEU A 144 -19.40 -19.16 2.12
CA LEU A 144 -18.18 -18.96 2.90
C LEU A 144 -18.40 -17.89 3.97
N PHE A 145 -17.58 -17.93 5.02
CA PHE A 145 -17.56 -16.85 6.00
C PHE A 145 -17.09 -15.56 5.33
N ASP A 146 -18.01 -14.61 5.21
CA ASP A 146 -17.75 -13.27 4.68
C ASP A 146 -17.70 -12.21 5.80
N LEU A 147 -18.02 -12.59 7.04
CA LEU A 147 -18.03 -11.72 8.20
C LEU A 147 -16.97 -12.13 9.25
N ILE A 148 -16.17 -11.15 9.66
CA ILE A 148 -15.22 -11.21 10.76
C ILE A 148 -15.79 -10.38 11.92
N SER A 149 -16.02 -11.02 13.05
CA SER A 149 -16.39 -10.34 14.30
C SER A 149 -15.16 -10.21 15.19
N ILE A 150 -14.90 -8.99 15.64
CA ILE A 150 -13.84 -8.67 16.61
C ILE A 150 -14.52 -8.35 17.94
N ASP A 151 -14.25 -9.15 18.99
CA ASP A 151 -14.66 -8.86 20.36
C ASP A 151 -13.45 -8.48 21.20
N LEU A 152 -13.40 -7.24 21.67
CA LEU A 152 -12.34 -6.69 22.50
C LEU A 152 -12.64 -6.79 24.00
N GLY A 153 -13.87 -7.16 24.39
CA GLY A 153 -14.31 -7.17 25.78
C GLY A 153 -14.26 -5.81 26.49
N ASP A 154 -13.96 -4.72 25.77
CA ASP A 154 -13.88 -3.35 26.29
C ASP A 154 -15.25 -2.66 26.22
N ALA A 155 -15.67 -2.03 27.31
CA ALA A 155 -17.00 -1.44 27.40
C ALA A 155 -17.18 -0.14 26.58
N ASN A 156 -16.09 0.53 26.23
CA ASN A 156 -16.10 1.76 25.41
C ASN A 156 -15.87 1.45 23.94
N TRP A 157 -15.04 0.44 23.65
CA TRP A 157 -14.74 -0.02 22.30
C TRP A 157 -14.89 -1.55 22.22
N PRO A 158 -16.12 -2.07 22.14
CA PRO A 158 -16.36 -3.51 22.21
C PRO A 158 -15.78 -4.29 21.02
N GLY A 159 -15.40 -3.60 19.94
CA GLY A 159 -15.01 -4.19 18.67
C GLY A 159 -16.09 -3.94 17.62
N GLY A 160 -16.42 -4.96 16.82
CA GLY A 160 -17.45 -4.83 15.78
C GLY A 160 -17.46 -5.98 14.78
N ASP A 161 -18.45 -5.93 13.89
CA ASP A 161 -18.65 -6.88 12.79
C ASP A 161 -18.23 -6.25 11.48
N TYR A 162 -17.45 -6.99 10.69
CA TYR A 162 -16.83 -6.51 9.47
C TYR A 162 -16.97 -7.51 8.34
N LEU A 163 -17.49 -7.07 7.20
CA LEU A 163 -17.34 -7.83 5.96
C LEU A 163 -15.87 -7.82 5.56
N PHE A 164 -15.38 -8.96 5.11
CA PHE A 164 -13.98 -9.19 4.78
C PHE A 164 -13.80 -9.45 3.29
N LEU A 165 -12.80 -8.80 2.70
CA LEU A 165 -12.42 -9.03 1.31
C LEU A 165 -10.90 -9.04 1.15
N HIS A 166 -10.35 -10.08 0.52
CA HIS A 166 -9.01 -10.00 -0.03
C HIS A 166 -9.03 -9.12 -1.28
N ARG A 167 -8.16 -8.12 -1.33
CA ARG A 167 -8.12 -7.17 -2.44
C ARG A 167 -7.11 -7.55 -3.50
N THR A 168 -5.85 -7.76 -3.11
CA THR A 168 -4.77 -8.00 -4.07
C THR A 168 -3.49 -8.52 -3.41
N ILE A 169 -2.54 -8.93 -4.23
CA ILE A 169 -1.13 -9.10 -3.88
C ILE A 169 -0.29 -8.16 -4.76
N PHE A 170 0.44 -7.23 -4.15
CA PHE A 170 1.32 -6.31 -4.87
C PHE A 170 2.60 -6.03 -4.08
N ASN A 171 3.74 -5.87 -4.78
CA ASN A 171 5.01 -5.46 -4.15
C ASN A 171 5.43 -6.30 -2.91
N GLY A 172 5.16 -7.60 -2.90
CA GLY A 172 5.45 -8.44 -1.73
C GLY A 172 4.48 -8.31 -0.56
N LYS A 173 3.31 -7.70 -0.77
CA LYS A 173 2.28 -7.48 0.24
C LYS A 173 0.97 -8.12 -0.19
N ARG A 174 0.21 -8.66 0.77
CA ARG A 174 -1.22 -8.95 0.62
C ARG A 174 -2.02 -7.76 1.13
N VAL A 175 -3.14 -7.47 0.47
CA VAL A 175 -4.10 -6.43 0.88
C VAL A 175 -5.43 -7.06 1.24
N MET A 176 -6.00 -6.62 2.36
CA MET A 176 -7.32 -6.98 2.85
C MET A 176 -8.12 -5.71 3.13
N SER A 177 -9.41 -5.74 2.83
CA SER A 177 -10.38 -4.74 3.26
C SER A 177 -11.30 -5.29 4.33
N LEU A 178 -11.58 -4.46 5.34
CA LEU A 178 -12.68 -4.64 6.28
C LEU A 178 -13.74 -3.56 6.03
N PHE A 179 -15.00 -3.95 5.92
CA PHE A 179 -16.14 -3.04 5.76
C PHE A 179 -17.07 -3.16 6.98
N PRO A 180 -17.28 -2.09 7.77
CA PRO A 180 -18.17 -2.14 8.93
C PRO A 180 -19.63 -2.48 8.53
N THR A 181 -20.27 -3.42 9.25
CA THR A 181 -21.66 -3.84 8.95
C THR A 181 -22.72 -3.27 9.90
N GLY A 182 -22.31 -2.64 10.99
CA GLY A 182 -23.19 -2.20 12.08
C GLY A 182 -23.38 -0.69 12.18
N ASN A 183 -24.50 -0.29 12.77
CA ASN A 183 -24.74 1.10 13.21
C ASN A 183 -24.25 1.26 14.66
N GLY A 184 -22.98 1.60 14.85
CA GLY A 184 -22.39 1.83 16.17
C GLY A 184 -20.94 2.28 16.09
N ASN A 185 -20.35 2.63 17.24
CA ASN A 185 -18.94 3.01 17.31
C ASN A 185 -18.06 1.77 17.08
N GLY A 186 -17.40 1.68 15.93
CA GLY A 186 -16.45 0.62 15.64
C GLY A 186 -15.07 0.97 16.20
N ILE A 187 -14.26 -0.01 16.61
CA ILE A 187 -12.90 0.27 17.11
C ILE A 187 -12.07 1.08 16.09
N PHE A 188 -12.33 0.89 14.80
CA PHE A 188 -11.65 1.60 13.72
C PHE A 188 -12.16 3.03 13.47
N ASP A 189 -13.15 3.52 14.22
CA ASP A 189 -13.47 4.95 14.26
C ASP A 189 -12.28 5.77 14.78
N LEU A 190 -11.37 5.15 15.53
CA LEU A 190 -10.09 5.74 15.93
C LEU A 190 -9.19 6.05 14.73
N LEU A 191 -9.44 5.48 13.56
CA LEU A 191 -8.77 5.84 12.32
C LEU A 191 -9.33 7.11 11.71
N ALA A 192 -10.53 7.57 12.09
CA ALA A 192 -11.06 8.83 11.58
C ALA A 192 -10.41 10.02 12.29
N ASP A 193 -10.16 11.09 11.54
CA ASP A 193 -9.83 12.39 12.13
C ASP A 193 -11.11 12.99 12.74
N ILE A 194 -11.37 12.64 14.00
CA ILE A 194 -12.51 13.10 14.80
C ILE A 194 -12.65 14.62 14.91
N ASP A 195 -11.58 15.39 14.65
CA ASP A 195 -11.64 16.85 14.66
C ASP A 195 -12.22 17.43 13.35
N ASN A 196 -12.26 16.64 12.26
CA ASN A 196 -12.69 17.07 10.93
C ASN A 196 -13.79 16.22 10.28
N PHE A 197 -13.93 14.93 10.64
CA PHE A 197 -14.92 14.00 10.07
C PHE A 197 -15.56 13.14 11.17
N GLU A 198 -16.90 13.08 11.18
CA GLU A 198 -17.70 12.40 12.22
C GLU A 198 -17.98 10.91 11.92
N TYR A 199 -17.46 10.36 10.81
CA TYR A 199 -17.83 9.02 10.35
C TYR A 199 -16.63 8.08 10.25
N ALA A 200 -16.86 6.82 10.57
CA ALA A 200 -15.93 5.72 10.37
C ALA A 200 -15.56 5.58 8.87
N PRO A 201 -14.36 5.09 8.54
CA PRO A 201 -14.05 4.72 7.16
C PRO A 201 -15.04 3.69 6.61
N GLU A 202 -15.56 3.92 5.40
CA GLU A 202 -16.43 2.96 4.71
C GLU A 202 -15.69 1.65 4.36
N GLU A 203 -14.38 1.75 4.12
CA GLU A 203 -13.46 0.66 3.83
C GLU A 203 -12.17 0.88 4.62
N ILE A 204 -11.68 -0.16 5.29
CA ILE A 204 -10.42 -0.13 6.04
C ILE A 204 -9.45 -1.10 5.37
N LEU A 205 -8.43 -0.55 4.72
CA LEU A 205 -7.40 -1.31 4.02
C LEU A 205 -6.24 -1.67 4.97
N PHE A 206 -5.89 -2.95 4.99
CA PHE A 206 -4.78 -3.53 5.73
C PHE A 206 -3.80 -4.21 4.79
N GLU A 207 -2.51 -3.99 5.01
CA GLU A 207 -1.43 -4.63 4.29
C GLU A 207 -0.66 -5.59 5.18
N LYS A 208 -0.27 -6.74 4.62
CA LYS A 208 0.60 -7.73 5.27
C LYS A 208 1.79 -8.04 4.39
N GLN A 209 3.00 -7.89 4.92
CA GLN A 209 4.23 -8.24 4.20
C GLN A 209 4.36 -9.78 4.10
N THR A 210 4.40 -10.30 2.89
CA THR A 210 4.53 -11.75 2.63
C THR A 210 5.74 -12.11 1.78
N GLY A 211 6.26 -11.16 0.99
CA GLY A 211 7.35 -11.39 0.05
C GLY A 211 6.91 -12.05 -1.27
N GLU A 212 5.61 -12.31 -1.46
CA GLU A 212 5.06 -12.89 -2.68
C GLU A 212 5.28 -11.97 -3.89
N LYS A 213 5.78 -12.54 -4.98
CA LYS A 213 6.02 -11.82 -6.22
C LYS A 213 4.91 -12.17 -7.21
N SER A 214 4.44 -11.15 -7.93
CA SER A 214 3.55 -11.36 -9.06
C SER A 214 4.36 -11.83 -10.27
N ASP A 215 3.86 -12.86 -10.94
CA ASP A 215 4.38 -13.36 -12.22
C ASP A 215 3.64 -12.74 -13.43
N GLU A 216 2.62 -11.92 -13.16
CA GLU A 216 1.81 -11.28 -14.18
C GLU A 216 2.63 -10.25 -14.97
N ARG A 217 2.25 -10.07 -16.23
CA ARG A 217 2.97 -9.21 -17.18
C ARG A 217 2.06 -8.14 -17.75
N PRO A 218 2.59 -6.94 -18.02
CA PRO A 218 1.83 -5.90 -18.70
C PRO A 218 1.24 -6.40 -20.02
N VAL A 219 -0.04 -6.10 -20.23
CA VAL A 219 -0.68 -6.26 -21.54
C VAL A 219 -0.18 -5.18 -22.50
N GLU A 220 -0.05 -5.53 -23.78
CA GLU A 220 0.45 -4.64 -24.85
C GLU A 220 -0.70 -4.18 -25.75
N GLU A 221 -0.66 -2.92 -26.21
CA GLU A 221 -1.64 -2.31 -27.14
C GLU A 221 -3.11 -2.52 -26.73
N ALA A 222 -3.42 -2.29 -25.45
CA ALA A 222 -4.74 -2.55 -24.87
C ALA A 222 -5.34 -1.32 -24.18
N GLU A 223 -6.68 -1.25 -24.20
CA GLU A 223 -7.52 -0.38 -23.39
C GLU A 223 -8.31 -1.25 -22.41
N PHE A 224 -8.24 -0.97 -21.11
CA PHE A 224 -8.90 -1.76 -20.06
C PHE A 224 -9.18 -0.90 -18.82
N TYR A 225 -9.93 -1.48 -17.87
CA TYR A 225 -10.11 -0.89 -16.55
C TYR A 225 -9.23 -1.63 -15.55
N ALA A 226 -8.64 -0.88 -14.63
CA ALA A 226 -7.79 -1.45 -13.61
C ALA A 226 -7.92 -0.76 -12.26
N VAL A 227 -7.70 -1.52 -11.19
CA VAL A 227 -7.62 -0.98 -9.83
C VAL A 227 -6.19 -0.59 -9.54
N TYR A 228 -6.00 0.63 -9.06
CA TYR A 228 -4.70 1.11 -8.62
C TYR A 228 -4.40 0.65 -7.18
N TRP A 229 -3.15 0.25 -6.91
CA TRP A 229 -2.72 -0.14 -5.56
C TRP A 229 -1.51 0.61 -5.03
N GLY A 230 -0.70 1.19 -5.91
CA GLY A 230 0.48 1.91 -5.48
C GLY A 230 1.45 2.20 -6.61
N THR A 231 2.44 3.03 -6.29
CA THR A 231 3.55 3.33 -7.22
C THR A 231 4.69 2.33 -7.05
N GLY A 232 5.38 2.03 -8.14
CA GLY A 232 6.63 1.28 -8.10
C GLY A 232 7.76 2.11 -7.49
N LYS A 233 8.81 1.42 -7.03
CA LYS A 233 9.92 2.01 -6.24
C LYS A 233 10.65 3.16 -6.93
N ASP A 234 10.60 3.22 -8.26
CA ASP A 234 11.27 4.23 -9.07
C ASP A 234 10.38 5.43 -9.43
N GLY A 235 9.09 5.38 -9.05
CA GLY A 235 8.11 6.41 -9.36
C GLY A 235 7.73 6.51 -10.85
N ASN A 236 8.10 5.51 -11.67
CA ASN A 236 7.80 5.49 -13.10
C ASN A 236 6.93 4.28 -13.49
N SER A 237 6.27 3.67 -12.50
CA SER A 237 5.47 2.47 -12.69
C SER A 237 4.31 2.44 -11.67
N LEU A 238 3.22 1.76 -12.03
CA LEU A 238 2.02 1.60 -11.21
C LEU A 238 1.69 0.11 -11.03
N TRP A 239 1.26 -0.27 -9.82
CA TRP A 239 0.68 -1.58 -9.54
C TRP A 239 -0.81 -1.54 -9.84
N LEU A 240 -1.23 -2.39 -10.79
CA LEU A 240 -2.59 -2.41 -11.33
C LEU A 240 -3.15 -3.84 -11.38
N ASP A 241 -4.42 -3.99 -11.02
CA ASP A 241 -5.21 -5.22 -11.24
C ASP A 241 -6.18 -4.95 -12.38
N GLU A 242 -6.14 -5.73 -13.46
CA GLU A 242 -7.15 -5.63 -14.52
C GLU A 242 -8.50 -6.14 -13.99
N VAL A 243 -9.55 -5.34 -14.15
CA VAL A 243 -10.87 -5.67 -13.59
C VAL A 243 -12.00 -5.48 -14.60
N GLN A 244 -13.06 -6.24 -14.40
CA GLN A 244 -14.34 -5.95 -15.03
C GLN A 244 -15.05 -4.89 -14.20
N TRP A 245 -15.09 -3.68 -14.73
CA TRP A 245 -15.82 -2.56 -14.15
C TRP A 245 -17.02 -2.20 -15.02
N THR A 246 -18.17 -2.04 -14.38
CA THR A 246 -19.37 -1.48 -15.00
C THR A 246 -19.79 -0.31 -14.14
N PRO A 247 -20.02 0.89 -14.72
CA PRO A 247 -20.53 2.02 -13.96
C PRO A 247 -21.80 1.63 -13.22
N THR A 248 -21.88 1.92 -11.92
CA THR A 248 -23.02 1.53 -11.08
C THR A 248 -24.31 2.17 -11.62
N GLU A 249 -25.25 1.34 -12.07
CA GLU A 249 -26.58 1.78 -12.48
C GLU A 249 -27.48 1.94 -11.24
N GLU A 250 -27.86 3.18 -10.93
CA GLU A 250 -28.79 3.60 -9.86
C GLU A 250 -28.43 3.15 -8.42
N TYR A 251 -28.69 4.01 -7.45
CA TYR A 251 -28.49 3.68 -6.04
C TYR A 251 -29.48 2.59 -5.60
N ASP A 252 -28.98 1.41 -5.21
CA ASP A 252 -29.77 0.35 -4.58
C ASP A 252 -29.78 0.54 -3.06
N PRO A 253 -30.91 0.94 -2.44
CA PRO A 253 -31.01 1.09 -1.00
C PRO A 253 -30.97 -0.24 -0.23
N ASP A 254 -31.18 -1.37 -0.90
CA ASP A 254 -31.33 -2.70 -0.29
C ASP A 254 -30.18 -3.65 -0.68
N ALA A 255 -29.02 -3.09 -1.08
CA ALA A 255 -27.85 -3.87 -1.46
C ALA A 255 -27.35 -4.76 -0.31
N LEU A 256 -27.06 -6.03 -0.61
CA LEU A 256 -26.56 -7.01 0.36
C LEU A 256 -25.15 -6.67 0.87
N TYR A 257 -24.30 -6.16 -0.03
CA TYR A 257 -22.92 -5.78 0.25
C TYR A 257 -22.70 -4.29 0.00
N PRO A 258 -21.76 -3.64 0.71
CA PRO A 258 -21.39 -2.24 0.45
C PRO A 258 -20.94 -2.05 -1.00
N THR A 259 -21.30 -0.90 -1.60
CA THR A 259 -20.93 -0.58 -3.00
C THR A 259 -19.43 -0.72 -3.27
N ARG A 260 -18.59 -0.35 -2.31
CA ARG A 260 -17.12 -0.49 -2.37
C ARG A 260 -16.65 -1.95 -2.55
N MET A 261 -17.36 -2.89 -1.94
CA MET A 261 -17.05 -4.33 -2.01
C MET A 261 -17.45 -4.93 -3.37
N THR A 262 -18.45 -4.35 -4.04
CA THR A 262 -18.98 -4.81 -5.33
C THR A 262 -18.65 -3.86 -6.49
N LEU A 263 -17.70 -2.94 -6.29
CA LEU A 263 -17.38 -1.88 -7.26
C LEU A 263 -16.90 -2.46 -8.59
N TYR A 264 -16.17 -3.57 -8.55
CA TYR A 264 -15.59 -4.24 -9.69
C TYR A 264 -15.55 -5.76 -9.45
N GLN A 265 -15.38 -6.53 -10.53
CA GLN A 265 -15.06 -7.95 -10.46
C GLN A 265 -13.60 -8.13 -10.86
N ASP A 266 -12.86 -8.87 -10.05
CA ASP A 266 -11.46 -9.18 -10.27
C ASP A 266 -11.25 -10.71 -10.30
N ASP A 267 -10.86 -11.20 -11.46
CA ASP A 267 -10.57 -12.60 -11.71
C ASP A 267 -9.14 -12.98 -11.26
N PHE A 268 -8.25 -12.00 -11.03
CA PHE A 268 -6.82 -12.17 -10.78
C PHE A 268 -6.37 -11.43 -9.52
N LYS A 269 -6.21 -12.17 -8.42
CA LYS A 269 -5.84 -11.65 -7.11
C LYS A 269 -4.38 -11.17 -6.97
N MET A 270 -3.68 -10.84 -8.06
CA MET A 270 -2.30 -10.38 -8.06
C MET A 270 -2.09 -9.21 -9.02
N SER A 271 -1.48 -8.14 -8.53
CA SER A 271 -1.19 -6.96 -9.34
C SER A 271 -0.05 -7.15 -10.31
N THR A 272 -0.17 -6.48 -11.44
CA THR A 272 0.88 -6.32 -12.43
C THR A 272 1.55 -4.96 -12.26
N LEU A 273 2.88 -4.93 -12.38
CA LEU A 273 3.64 -3.67 -12.38
C LEU A 273 3.78 -3.15 -13.81
N TYR A 274 3.02 -2.10 -14.14
CA TYR A 274 3.06 -1.44 -15.43
C TYR A 274 4.06 -0.28 -15.44
N GLY A 275 4.93 -0.24 -16.45
CA GLY A 275 5.76 0.94 -16.71
C GLY A 275 4.93 2.11 -17.23
N ILE A 276 5.40 3.35 -17.03
CA ILE A 276 4.77 4.54 -17.60
C ILE A 276 5.62 5.03 -18.77
N ALA A 277 4.98 5.33 -19.91
CA ALA A 277 5.67 5.94 -21.05
C ALA A 277 6.30 7.27 -20.61
N LYS A 278 7.57 7.48 -20.96
CA LYS A 278 8.41 8.54 -20.37
C LYS A 278 7.80 9.94 -20.52
N GLU A 279 7.15 10.19 -21.64
CA GLU A 279 6.47 11.43 -21.97
C GLU A 279 5.16 11.64 -21.20
N GLN A 280 4.57 10.59 -20.63
CA GLN A 280 3.29 10.61 -19.92
C GLN A 280 3.44 10.69 -18.39
N ILE A 281 4.62 10.44 -17.83
CA ILE A 281 4.86 10.46 -16.37
C ILE A 281 4.27 11.72 -15.72
N SER A 282 4.58 12.91 -16.23
CA SER A 282 4.07 14.16 -15.66
C SER A 282 2.56 14.34 -15.79
N HIS A 283 1.95 13.72 -16.81
CA HIS A 283 0.52 13.80 -17.05
C HIS A 283 -0.23 12.88 -16.09
N ILE A 284 0.22 11.63 -15.93
CA ILE A 284 -0.40 10.64 -15.05
C ILE A 284 -0.39 11.12 -13.59
N PHE A 285 0.73 11.68 -13.12
CA PHE A 285 0.84 12.17 -11.75
C PHE A 285 0.26 13.58 -11.50
N ILE A 286 -0.47 14.15 -12.47
CA ILE A 286 -1.07 15.49 -12.28
C ILE A 286 -2.21 15.47 -11.26
N ASN A 287 -2.94 14.37 -11.19
CA ASN A 287 -4.08 14.16 -10.31
C ASN A 287 -3.70 13.19 -9.18
N PRO A 288 -4.27 13.36 -7.98
CA PRO A 288 -4.13 12.36 -6.93
C PRO A 288 -4.76 11.03 -7.38
N MET A 289 -4.11 9.94 -7.04
CA MET A 289 -4.60 8.58 -7.26
C MET A 289 -4.83 7.91 -5.91
N TYR A 290 -5.87 7.09 -5.83
CA TYR A 290 -6.31 6.48 -4.58
C TYR A 290 -6.35 4.96 -4.74
N PRO A 291 -5.65 4.18 -3.89
CA PRO A 291 -5.70 2.74 -3.94
C PRO A 291 -7.11 2.19 -3.77
N GLY A 292 -7.43 1.10 -4.47
CA GLY A 292 -8.76 0.49 -4.46
C GLY A 292 -9.77 1.17 -5.39
N GLU A 293 -9.43 2.31 -6.01
CA GLU A 293 -10.25 2.95 -7.04
C GLU A 293 -9.96 2.39 -8.44
N VAL A 294 -10.96 2.50 -9.31
CA VAL A 294 -10.89 2.01 -10.69
C VAL A 294 -10.51 3.13 -11.66
N TYR A 295 -9.56 2.83 -12.53
CA TYR A 295 -9.03 3.71 -13.55
C TYR A 295 -9.16 3.08 -14.93
N PHE A 296 -9.41 3.92 -15.93
CA PHE A 296 -9.20 3.55 -17.33
C PHE A 296 -7.70 3.61 -17.65
N VAL A 297 -7.21 2.61 -18.37
CA VAL A 297 -5.80 2.46 -18.73
C VAL A 297 -5.66 2.20 -20.23
N GLU A 298 -4.77 2.94 -20.89
CA GLU A 298 -4.32 2.66 -22.25
C GLU A 298 -2.81 2.33 -22.24
N THR A 299 -2.42 1.29 -22.96
CA THR A 299 -1.02 0.81 -23.03
C THR A 299 -0.45 0.86 -24.45
N ASP A 300 0.86 1.12 -24.56
CA ASP A 300 1.58 1.03 -25.82
C ASP A 300 2.01 -0.40 -26.16
N LYS A 301 2.73 -0.54 -27.29
CA LYS A 301 3.27 -1.81 -27.78
C LYS A 301 4.35 -2.46 -26.89
N GLU A 302 4.86 -1.73 -25.91
CA GLU A 302 5.82 -2.22 -24.92
C GLU A 302 5.13 -2.50 -23.57
N GLY A 303 3.81 -2.31 -23.50
CA GLY A 303 3.01 -2.46 -22.29
C GLY A 303 3.17 -1.29 -21.32
N ASN A 304 3.69 -0.14 -21.78
CA ASN A 304 3.77 1.05 -20.94
C ASN A 304 2.46 1.82 -21.00
N ILE A 305 2.06 2.37 -19.86
CA ILE A 305 0.86 3.20 -19.74
C ILE A 305 1.08 4.51 -20.51
N ILE A 306 0.14 4.79 -21.42
CA ILE A 306 0.08 6.03 -22.21
C ILE A 306 -1.13 6.91 -21.90
N ASP A 307 -2.20 6.36 -21.32
CA ASP A 307 -3.33 7.10 -20.74
C ASP A 307 -3.76 6.46 -19.42
N PHE A 308 -4.13 7.28 -18.44
CA PHE A 308 -4.55 6.85 -17.10
C PHE A 308 -5.50 7.86 -16.48
N GLU A 309 -6.78 7.48 -16.33
CA GLU A 309 -7.83 8.40 -15.93
C GLU A 309 -8.84 7.72 -15.00
N ASP A 310 -9.32 8.43 -13.98
CA ASP A 310 -10.36 7.92 -13.07
C ASP A 310 -11.59 7.46 -13.87
N ALA A 311 -12.00 6.21 -13.68
CA ALA A 311 -13.00 5.57 -14.54
C ALA A 311 -14.38 6.23 -14.38
N ALA A 312 -14.76 6.58 -13.16
CA ALA A 312 -16.02 7.25 -12.86
C ALA A 312 -16.08 8.66 -13.46
N PHE A 313 -14.97 9.41 -13.37
CA PHE A 313 -14.84 10.72 -13.99
C PHE A 313 -14.91 10.63 -15.52
N LYS A 314 -14.15 9.70 -16.13
CA LYS A 314 -14.17 9.49 -17.59
C LYS A 314 -15.59 9.19 -18.08
N GLU A 315 -16.30 8.32 -17.38
CA GLU A 315 -17.69 7.96 -17.69
C GLU A 315 -18.64 9.15 -17.52
N TYR A 316 -18.52 9.92 -16.43
CA TYR A 316 -19.30 11.14 -16.22
C TYR A 316 -19.11 12.13 -17.38
N ILE A 317 -17.87 12.37 -17.80
CA ILE A 317 -17.54 13.24 -18.93
C ILE A 317 -18.12 12.71 -20.25
N ARG A 318 -18.15 11.39 -20.46
CA ARG A 318 -18.81 10.77 -21.62
C ARG A 318 -20.30 11.08 -21.62
N ILE A 319 -21.00 10.81 -20.51
CA ILE A 319 -22.45 11.00 -20.38
C ILE A 319 -22.86 12.46 -20.62
N ILE A 320 -22.15 13.44 -20.04
CA ILE A 320 -22.51 14.86 -20.22
C ILE A 320 -22.23 15.40 -21.63
N ASN A 321 -21.36 14.74 -22.39
CA ASN A 321 -20.99 15.13 -23.75
C ASN A 321 -21.75 14.34 -24.83
N GLU A 322 -22.55 13.34 -24.45
CA GLU A 322 -23.46 12.67 -25.37
C GLU A 322 -24.67 13.57 -25.70
N PRO A 323 -24.90 13.89 -26.99
CA PRO A 323 -25.87 14.90 -27.44
C PRO A 323 -27.34 14.47 -27.40
#